data_AF-A0A183G470-F1
#
_entry.id   AF-A0A183G470-F1
#
_cell.length_a   1.000
_cell.length_b   1.000
_cell.length_c   1.000
_cell.angle_alpha   90.00
_cell.angle_beta   90.00
_cell.angle_gamma   90.00
#
_symmetry.space_group_name_H-M   'P 1'
#
loop_
_entity.id
_entity.type
_entity.pdbx_description
1 polymer ?
#
loop_
_entity_poly.entity_id
_entity_poly.type
_entity_poly.pdbx_seq_one_letter_code
_entity_poly.pdbx_strand_id
1 'polypeptide(L)'
;MVQYKVTYFDKRALAEIIRQVLVVAEQDFEDVRYTPEEWLRHEAETPFGQLPVLEVDGKQLAQPFAIARFLARKFDIAGKNAFDEALVDSIADQLKDYVAEIRPFYNVERGFGEGGLSSLLLDVFFPARDKMFAIITKLLKSNESGWS
;
A
#
# COMPACT_ATOMS: atom_id res chain seq x y z
N MET A 1 10.82 9.93 -22.86
CA MET A 1 11.04 9.48 -21.47
C MET A 1 9.69 8.96 -20.99
N VAL A 2 9.63 7.83 -20.28
CA VAL A 2 8.36 7.31 -19.76
C VAL A 2 7.83 8.29 -18.72
N GLN A 3 6.58 8.70 -18.84
CA GLN A 3 5.94 9.61 -17.89
C GLN A 3 5.13 8.82 -16.87
N TYR A 4 5.45 9.02 -15.59
CA TYR A 4 4.70 8.46 -14.46
C TYR A 4 3.96 9.56 -13.73
N LYS A 5 2.70 9.29 -13.40
CA LYS A 5 1.88 10.15 -12.55
C LYS A 5 1.16 9.30 -11.51
N VAL A 6 1.30 9.68 -10.24
CA VAL A 6 0.63 9.02 -9.12
C VAL A 6 -0.42 9.98 -8.58
N THR A 7 -1.68 9.55 -8.63
CA THR A 7 -2.81 10.34 -8.14
C THR A 7 -3.34 9.73 -6.85
N TYR A 8 -3.40 10.54 -5.79
CA TYR A 8 -3.97 10.14 -4.49
C TYR A 8 -4.51 11.35 -3.72
N PHE A 9 -5.07 11.13 -2.52
CA PHE A 9 -5.31 12.22 -1.58
C PHE A 9 -3.99 12.83 -1.09
N ASP A 10 -4.05 14.04 -0.54
CA ASP A 10 -2.91 14.66 0.18
C ASP A 10 -2.63 14.00 1.53
N LYS A 11 -2.30 12.71 1.48
CA LYS A 11 -1.99 11.81 2.58
C LYS A 11 -0.99 10.75 2.08
N ARG A 12 -0.31 10.10 3.02
CA ARG A 12 0.55 8.93 2.75
C ARG A 12 -0.31 7.72 2.35
N ALA A 13 -0.88 7.05 3.35
CA ALA A 13 -1.78 5.89 3.25
C ALA A 13 -1.43 4.94 2.08
N LEU A 14 -2.39 4.61 1.21
CA LEU A 14 -2.21 3.56 0.20
C LEU A 14 -1.25 3.93 -0.93
N ALA A 15 -1.03 5.22 -1.20
CA ALA A 15 -0.11 5.66 -2.25
C ALA A 15 1.35 5.70 -1.80
N GLU A 16 1.61 5.66 -0.49
CA GLU A 16 2.96 5.87 0.01
C GLU A 16 3.95 4.81 -0.46
N ILE A 17 3.54 3.54 -0.51
CA ILE A 17 4.41 2.47 -1.00
C ILE A 17 4.75 2.64 -2.48
N ILE A 18 3.82 3.19 -3.27
CA ILE A 18 4.02 3.48 -4.71
C ILE A 18 5.06 4.59 -4.87
N ARG A 19 4.94 5.67 -4.08
CA ARG A 19 5.92 6.77 -4.06
C ARG A 19 7.30 6.27 -3.66
N GLN A 20 7.38 5.45 -2.61
CA GLN A 20 8.64 4.89 -2.13
C GLN A 20 9.33 4.00 -3.17
N VAL A 21 8.57 3.17 -3.90
CA VAL A 21 9.13 2.36 -4.99
C VAL A 21 9.74 3.24 -6.09
N LEU A 22 9.06 4.31 -6.49
CA LEU A 22 9.57 5.24 -7.51
C LEU A 22 10.82 5.98 -7.01
N VAL A 23 10.83 6.42 -5.75
CA VAL A 23 12.00 7.09 -5.14
C VAL A 23 13.20 6.14 -5.05
N VAL A 24 13.01 4.90 -4.59
CA VAL A 24 14.08 3.89 -4.50
C VAL A 24 14.63 3.56 -5.89
N ALA A 25 13.77 3.58 -6.92
CA ALA A 25 14.17 3.38 -8.30
C ALA A 25 14.78 4.62 -8.98
N GLU A 26 14.95 5.73 -8.24
CA GLU A 26 15.41 7.02 -8.77
C GLU A 26 14.59 7.49 -10.00
N GLN A 27 13.30 7.15 -10.02
CA GLN A 27 12.38 7.46 -11.11
C GLN A 27 11.56 8.72 -10.76
N ASP A 28 11.73 9.76 -11.57
CA ASP A 28 10.90 10.95 -11.52
C ASP A 28 9.43 10.62 -11.84
N PHE A 29 8.51 11.24 -11.11
CA PHE A 29 7.08 11.12 -11.31
C PHE A 29 6.34 12.38 -10.86
N GLU A 30 5.16 12.59 -11.42
CA GLU A 30 4.24 13.63 -10.97
C GLU A 30 3.39 13.10 -9.79
N ASP A 31 3.51 13.72 -8.61
CA ASP A 31 2.72 13.38 -7.42
C ASP A 31 1.48 14.28 -7.33
N VAL A 32 0.36 13.86 -7.92
CA VAL A 32 -0.90 14.59 -7.92
C VAL A 32 -1.67 14.27 -6.64
N ARG A 33 -1.97 15.32 -5.87
CA ARG A 33 -2.62 15.21 -4.57
C ARG A 33 -3.92 15.99 -4.55
N TYR A 34 -5.04 15.27 -4.41
CA TYR A 34 -6.36 15.88 -4.33
C TYR A 34 -6.79 16.15 -2.88
N THR A 35 -7.51 17.26 -2.69
CA THR A 35 -8.42 17.39 -1.55
C THR A 35 -9.66 16.49 -1.73
N PRO A 36 -10.43 16.21 -0.67
CA PRO A 36 -11.70 15.49 -0.81
C PRO A 36 -12.66 16.12 -1.82
N GLU A 37 -12.73 17.45 -1.90
CA GLU A 37 -13.63 18.18 -2.79
C GLU A 37 -13.19 18.09 -4.26
N GLU A 38 -11.88 18.14 -4.51
CA GLU A 38 -11.31 17.94 -5.84
C GLU A 38 -11.54 16.51 -6.32
N TRP A 39 -11.34 15.52 -5.45
CA TRP A 39 -11.53 14.11 -5.77
C TRP A 39 -12.93 13.82 -6.31
N LEU A 40 -13.98 14.41 -5.72
CA LEU A 40 -15.36 14.21 -6.17
C LEU A 40 -15.59 14.60 -7.63
N ARG A 41 -14.74 15.47 -8.20
CA ARG A 41 -14.82 15.86 -9.63
C ARG A 41 -14.12 14.87 -10.55
N HIS A 42 -13.14 14.11 -10.03
CA HIS A 42 -12.29 13.20 -10.79
C HIS A 42 -12.63 11.72 -10.57
N GLU A 43 -13.52 11.39 -9.63
CA GLU A 43 -13.87 10.01 -9.28
C GLU A 43 -14.26 9.16 -10.49
N ALA A 44 -15.16 9.68 -11.33
CA ALA A 44 -15.67 8.99 -12.52
C ALA A 44 -14.60 8.81 -13.63
N GLU A 45 -13.48 9.52 -13.55
CA GLU A 45 -12.37 9.44 -14.50
C GLU A 45 -11.39 8.30 -14.15
N THR A 46 -11.55 7.68 -12.98
CA THR A 46 -10.68 6.59 -12.51
C THR A 46 -11.27 5.21 -12.83
N PRO A 47 -10.42 4.17 -12.99
CA PRO A 47 -10.89 2.86 -13.46
C PRO A 47 -11.97 2.21 -12.58
N PHE A 48 -11.95 2.46 -11.27
CA PHE A 48 -12.84 1.84 -10.29
C PHE A 48 -13.53 2.85 -9.36
N GLY A 49 -13.52 4.15 -9.68
CA GLY A 49 -14.02 5.19 -8.76
C GLY A 49 -13.22 5.24 -7.46
N GLN A 50 -11.92 4.93 -7.51
CA GLN A 50 -11.06 4.78 -6.33
C GLN A 50 -9.64 5.25 -6.59
N LEU A 51 -8.99 5.69 -5.52
CA LEU A 51 -7.57 6.02 -5.46
C LEU A 51 -6.80 4.98 -4.62
N PRO A 52 -5.50 4.76 -4.86
CA PRO A 52 -4.63 5.44 -5.84
C PRO A 52 -4.78 4.94 -7.27
N VAL A 53 -4.35 5.81 -8.20
CA VAL A 53 -4.17 5.48 -9.62
C VAL A 53 -2.75 5.86 -10.04
N LEU A 54 -2.08 4.95 -10.75
CA LEU A 54 -0.86 5.22 -11.48
C LEU A 54 -1.21 5.42 -12.96
N GLU A 55 -0.65 6.44 -13.58
CA GLU A 55 -0.66 6.60 -15.04
C GLU A 55 0.76 6.41 -15.59
N VAL A 56 0.89 5.59 -16.64
CA VAL A 56 2.15 5.34 -17.36
C VAL A 56 1.92 5.63 -18.82
N ASP A 57 2.52 6.71 -19.32
CA ASP A 57 2.33 7.19 -20.70
C ASP A 57 0.84 7.27 -21.10
N GLY A 58 0.02 7.87 -20.21
CA GLY A 58 -1.43 8.02 -20.40
C GLY A 58 -2.28 6.78 -20.07
N LYS A 59 -1.68 5.63 -19.73
CA LYS A 59 -2.41 4.40 -19.39
C LYS A 59 -2.60 4.28 -17.88
N GLN A 60 -3.84 4.18 -17.44
CA GLN A 60 -4.17 4.06 -16.02
C GLN A 60 -4.08 2.62 -15.50
N LEU A 61 -3.55 2.49 -14.28
CA LEU A 61 -3.54 1.30 -13.46
C LEU A 61 -4.01 1.67 -12.05
N ALA A 62 -5.10 1.06 -11.60
CA ALA A 62 -5.63 1.23 -10.24
C ALA A 62 -5.21 0.07 -9.32
N GLN A 63 -5.62 0.15 -8.05
CA GLN A 63 -5.32 -0.79 -6.96
C GLN A 63 -3.88 -0.73 -6.45
N PRO A 64 -3.65 -0.37 -5.18
CA PRO A 64 -2.32 -0.02 -4.67
C PRO A 64 -1.30 -1.16 -4.77
N PHE A 65 -1.71 -2.40 -4.44
CA PHE A 65 -0.82 -3.56 -4.50
C PHE A 65 -0.51 -3.99 -5.94
N ALA A 66 -1.46 -3.80 -6.88
CA ALA A 66 -1.21 -4.07 -8.29
C ALA A 66 -0.20 -3.07 -8.87
N ILE A 67 -0.36 -1.79 -8.53
CA ILE A 67 0.56 -0.71 -8.89
C ILE A 67 1.96 -0.99 -8.32
N ALA A 68 2.06 -1.25 -7.01
CA ALA A 68 3.33 -1.51 -6.35
C ALA A 68 4.09 -2.69 -6.98
N ARG A 69 3.40 -3.81 -7.25
CA ARG A 69 3.98 -4.97 -7.92
C ARG A 69 4.43 -4.67 -9.35
N PHE A 70 3.62 -3.94 -10.12
CA PHE A 70 3.97 -3.54 -11.47
C PHE A 70 5.27 -2.73 -11.50
N LEU A 71 5.38 -1.73 -10.62
CA LEU A 71 6.59 -0.91 -10.53
C LEU A 71 7.79 -1.70 -9.97
N ALA A 72 7.57 -2.53 -8.94
CA ALA A 72 8.63 -3.35 -8.36
C ALA A 72 9.25 -4.29 -9.41
N ARG A 73 8.44 -4.93 -10.25
CA ARG A 73 8.92 -5.74 -11.38
C ARG A 73 9.65 -4.89 -12.42
N LYS A 74 9.12 -3.71 -12.73
CA LYS A 74 9.69 -2.81 -13.72
C LYS A 74 11.08 -2.29 -13.33
N PHE A 75 11.33 -2.16 -12.03
CA PHE A 75 12.60 -1.69 -11.47
C PHE A 75 13.45 -2.79 -10.82
N ASP A 76 13.15 -4.06 -11.09
CA ASP A 76 13.92 -5.22 -10.63
C ASP A 76 14.08 -5.34 -9.09
N ILE A 77 13.03 -4.96 -8.36
CA ILE A 77 12.96 -5.03 -6.90
C ILE A 77 11.78 -5.88 -6.39
N ALA A 78 11.21 -6.75 -7.24
CA ALA A 78 10.09 -7.63 -6.89
C ALA A 78 10.53 -8.99 -6.32
N GLY A 79 11.81 -9.34 -6.38
CA GLY A 79 12.33 -10.68 -6.10
C GLY A 79 13.29 -11.13 -7.21
N LYS A 80 14.14 -12.13 -6.95
CA LYS A 80 15.18 -12.55 -7.92
C LYS A 80 14.72 -13.63 -8.89
N ASN A 81 13.61 -14.29 -8.57
CA ASN A 81 13.02 -15.35 -9.36
C ASN A 81 11.51 -15.42 -9.10
N ALA A 82 10.79 -16.23 -9.87
CA ALA A 82 9.34 -16.35 -9.78
C ALA A 82 8.83 -16.78 -8.39
N PHE A 83 9.59 -17.59 -7.65
CA PHE A 83 9.21 -18.02 -6.31
C PHE A 83 9.47 -16.91 -5.28
N ASP A 84 10.59 -16.17 -5.40
CA ASP A 84 10.87 -15.00 -4.55
C ASP A 84 9.78 -13.93 -4.74
N GLU A 85 9.38 -13.66 -5.99
CA GLU A 85 8.26 -12.75 -6.28
C GLU A 85 6.95 -13.21 -5.62
N ALA A 86 6.65 -14.50 -5.71
CA ALA A 86 5.47 -15.07 -5.07
C ALA A 86 5.54 -14.97 -3.53
N LEU A 87 6.74 -15.11 -2.95
CA LEU A 87 6.96 -14.93 -1.51
C LEU A 87 6.71 -13.47 -1.10
N VAL A 88 7.27 -12.51 -1.81
CA VAL A 88 7.02 -11.07 -1.59
C VAL A 88 5.52 -10.76 -1.69
N ASP A 89 4.85 -11.30 -2.71
CA ASP A 89 3.40 -11.14 -2.88
C ASP A 89 2.61 -11.72 -1.71
N SER A 90 2.98 -12.90 -1.23
CA SER A 90 2.31 -13.52 -0.08
C SER A 90 2.43 -12.68 1.20
N ILE A 91 3.58 -12.01 1.40
CA ILE A 91 3.82 -11.13 2.54
C ILE A 91 2.99 -9.84 2.40
N ALA A 92 2.91 -9.28 1.19
CA ALA A 92 2.10 -8.11 0.89
C ALA A 92 0.59 -8.39 1.09
N ASP A 93 0.11 -9.57 0.69
CA ASP A 93 -1.27 -9.99 0.93
C ASP A 93 -1.54 -10.24 2.43
N GLN A 94 -0.58 -10.81 3.16
CA GLN A 94 -0.70 -10.95 4.62
C GLN A 94 -0.78 -9.58 5.32
N LEU A 95 -0.05 -8.58 4.83
CA LEU A 95 -0.15 -7.19 5.30
C LEU A 95 -1.52 -6.59 5.00
N LYS A 96 -2.08 -6.86 3.80
CA LYS A 96 -3.42 -6.42 3.42
C LYS A 96 -4.48 -6.99 4.36
N ASP A 97 -4.39 -8.27 4.69
CA ASP A 97 -5.29 -8.93 5.64
C ASP A 97 -5.17 -8.34 7.04
N TYR A 98 -3.94 -8.09 7.51
CA TYR A 98 -3.70 -7.39 8.77
C TYR A 98 -4.35 -5.99 8.79
N VAL A 99 -4.17 -5.20 7.72
CA VAL A 99 -4.79 -3.86 7.61
C VAL A 99 -6.33 -3.94 7.60
N ALA A 100 -6.90 -4.99 7.01
CA ALA A 100 -8.34 -5.23 7.07
C ALA A 100 -8.80 -5.57 8.49
N GLU A 101 -8.04 -6.40 9.22
CA GLU A 101 -8.32 -6.81 10.60
C GLU A 101 -8.34 -5.62 11.56
N ILE A 102 -7.38 -4.69 11.44
CA ILE A 102 -7.30 -3.51 12.32
C ILE A 102 -8.11 -2.31 11.82
N ARG A 103 -8.88 -2.46 10.73
CA ARG A 103 -9.69 -1.38 10.16
C ARG A 103 -10.66 -0.73 11.16
N PRO A 104 -11.34 -1.45 12.07
CA PRO A 104 -12.21 -0.83 13.05
C PRO A 104 -11.45 0.15 13.97
N PHE A 105 -10.27 -0.24 14.45
CA PHE A 105 -9.40 0.63 15.25
C PHE A 105 -9.00 1.89 14.48
N TYR A 106 -8.52 1.73 13.24
CA TYR A 106 -8.14 2.88 12.41
C TYR A 106 -9.29 3.82 12.08
N ASN A 107 -10.49 3.29 11.82
CA ASN A 107 -11.65 4.12 11.54
C ASN A 107 -11.99 5.01 12.75
N VAL A 108 -11.98 4.47 13.96
CA VAL A 108 -12.23 5.26 15.18
C VAL A 108 -11.09 6.24 15.47
N GLU A 109 -9.83 5.80 15.39
CA GLU A 109 -8.65 6.66 15.62
C GLU A 109 -8.64 7.88 14.69
N ARG A 110 -9.10 7.70 13.45
CA ARG A 110 -9.13 8.75 12.41
C ARG A 110 -10.43 9.56 12.37
N GLY A 111 -11.39 9.29 13.27
CA GLY A 111 -12.67 9.98 13.31
C GLY A 111 -13.64 9.61 12.20
N PHE A 112 -13.42 8.47 11.53
CA PHE A 112 -14.33 7.90 10.52
C PHE A 112 -15.34 6.90 11.08
N GLY A 113 -15.27 6.61 12.37
CA GLY A 113 -16.18 5.69 13.05
C GLY A 113 -16.37 6.05 14.51
N GLU A 114 -17.45 5.54 15.10
CA GLU A 114 -17.74 5.67 16.52
C GLU A 114 -17.26 4.41 17.26
N GLY A 115 -16.83 4.56 18.52
CA GLY A 115 -16.45 3.42 19.35
C GLY A 115 -15.44 3.75 20.44
N GLY A 116 -15.19 2.77 21.32
CA GLY A 116 -14.17 2.88 22.36
C GLY A 116 -12.78 2.67 21.78
N LEU A 117 -12.00 3.74 21.60
CA LEU A 117 -10.64 3.63 21.09
C LEU A 117 -9.77 2.70 21.95
N SER A 118 -9.90 2.77 23.28
CA SER A 118 -9.16 1.92 24.21
C SER A 118 -9.54 0.44 24.09
N SER A 119 -10.82 0.11 23.90
CA SER A 119 -11.24 -1.29 23.72
C SER A 119 -10.77 -1.81 22.36
N LEU A 120 -10.91 -1.04 21.29
CA LEU A 120 -10.39 -1.43 19.97
C LEU A 120 -8.87 -1.58 19.96
N LEU A 121 -8.15 -0.77 20.73
CA LEU A 121 -6.71 -0.93 20.88
C LEU A 121 -6.34 -2.28 21.54
N LEU A 122 -7.02 -2.62 22.64
CA LEU A 122 -6.75 -3.83 23.41
C LEU A 122 -7.26 -5.11 22.73
N ASP A 123 -8.45 -5.05 22.15
CA ASP A 123 -9.18 -6.24 21.68
C ASP A 123 -8.98 -6.51 20.18
N VAL A 124 -8.56 -5.49 19.40
CA VAL A 124 -8.36 -5.62 17.94
C VAL A 124 -6.92 -5.33 17.56
N PHE A 125 -6.39 -4.16 17.88
CA PHE A 125 -5.09 -3.73 17.36
C PHE A 125 -3.92 -4.55 17.93
N PHE A 126 -3.81 -4.70 19.26
CA PHE A 126 -2.70 -5.45 19.85
C PHE A 126 -2.69 -6.94 19.45
N PRO A 127 -3.82 -7.69 19.49
CA PRO A 127 -3.83 -9.07 19.04
C PRO A 127 -3.42 -9.22 17.57
N ALA A 128 -3.95 -8.37 16.68
CA ALA A 128 -3.61 -8.39 15.26
C ALA A 128 -2.13 -8.03 15.02
N ARG A 129 -1.61 -7.03 15.73
CA ARG A 129 -0.20 -6.62 15.67
C ARG A 129 0.71 -7.77 16.07
N ASP A 130 0.41 -8.41 17.21
CA ASP A 130 1.25 -9.48 17.74
C ASP A 130 1.27 -10.69 16.80
N LYS A 131 0.11 -11.03 16.22
CA LYS A 131 0.00 -12.06 15.16
C LYS A 131 0.86 -11.69 13.95
N MET A 132 0.73 -10.47 13.43
CA MET A 132 1.48 -10.01 12.26
C MET A 132 2.99 -9.99 12.53
N PHE A 133 3.41 -9.47 13.69
CA PHE A 133 4.82 -9.36 14.05
C PHE A 133 5.44 -10.74 14.31
N ALA A 134 4.69 -11.70 14.83
CA ALA A 134 5.16 -13.08 14.94
C ALA A 134 5.45 -13.69 13.55
N ILE A 135 4.58 -13.45 12.56
CA ILE A 135 4.77 -13.89 11.17
C ILE A 135 6.01 -13.22 10.56
N ILE A 136 6.11 -11.88 10.61
CA ILE A 136 7.25 -11.13 10.07
C ILE A 136 8.56 -11.58 10.74
N THR A 137 8.57 -11.74 12.08
CA THR A 137 9.75 -12.18 12.82
C THR A 137 10.21 -13.56 12.38
N LYS A 138 9.28 -14.48 12.11
CA LYS A 138 9.61 -15.82 11.60
C LYS A 138 10.28 -15.73 10.23
N LEU A 139 9.74 -14.90 9.33
CA LEU A 139 10.30 -14.69 7.98
C LEU A 139 11.71 -14.07 8.04
N LEU A 140 11.89 -13.05 8.87
CA LEU A 140 13.20 -12.41 9.06
C LEU A 140 14.23 -13.35 9.67
N LYS A 141 13.85 -14.22 10.62
CA LYS A 141 14.77 -15.21 11.19
C LYS A 141 15.18 -16.30 10.19
N SER A 142 14.38 -16.55 9.16
CA SER A 142 14.72 -17.50 8.10
C SER A 142 15.63 -16.93 7.00
N ASN A 143 15.99 -15.64 7.07
CA ASN A 143 16.83 -14.98 6.07
C ASN A 143 17.93 -14.13 6.72
N GLU A 144 19.19 -14.49 6.50
CA GLU A 144 20.35 -13.80 7.09
C GLU A 144 20.65 -12.41 6.49
N SER A 145 19.99 -12.06 5.38
CA SER A 145 20.21 -10.77 4.68
C SER A 145 19.59 -9.57 5.39
N GLY A 146 18.74 -9.79 6.39
CA GLY A 146 17.94 -8.74 7.02
C GLY A 146 16.70 -8.32 6.21
N TRP A 147 16.48 -8.95 5.05
CA TRP A 147 15.28 -8.82 4.21
C TRP A 147 14.60 -10.19 4.11
N SER A 148 13.28 -10.21 3.86
CA SER A 148 12.53 -11.45 3.62
C SER A 148 12.56 -11.82 2.15
#